data_AF-A0A482RC77-F1
#
_entry.id   AF-A0A482RC77-F1
#
_cell.length_a   1.000
_cell.length_b   1.000
_cell.length_c   1.000
_cell.angle_alpha   90.00
_cell.angle_beta   90.00
_cell.angle_gamma   90.00
#
_symmetry.space_group_name_H-M   'P 1'
#
loop_
_entity.id
_entity.type
_entity.pdbx_description
1 polymer ?
#
loop_
_entity_poly.entity_id
_entity_poly.type
_entity_poly.pdbx_seq_one_letter_code
_entity_poly.pdbx_strand_id
1 'polypeptide(L)'
;MQYEKHLSEQMSAAFGTRFAVMTGIDASADSFYSSQGRVNKFFHDYNEELIGTLERAPGLEKLRSLEMETFHLFDLARASRADYSIVAAGAAMVLANRHGKMVLNADELARLEEVGGRGALLTLTSWKA
;
A
#
# COMPACT_ATOMS: atom_id res chain seq x y z
N MET A 1 12.37 -9.82 1.25
CA MET A 1 13.06 -9.65 -0.05
C MET A 1 12.55 -10.60 -1.14
N GLN A 2 12.44 -11.93 -0.92
CA GLN A 2 11.99 -12.84 -1.99
C GLN A 2 10.51 -12.65 -2.39
N TYR A 3 9.61 -12.47 -1.42
CA TYR A 3 8.16 -12.29 -1.66
C TYR A 3 7.83 -10.97 -2.36
N GLU A 4 8.47 -9.87 -1.94
CA GLU A 4 8.32 -8.54 -2.55
C GLU A 4 8.71 -8.57 -4.03
N LYS A 5 9.85 -9.21 -4.35
CA LYS A 5 10.31 -9.36 -5.73
C LYS A 5 9.31 -10.13 -6.58
N HIS A 6 8.82 -11.28 -6.09
CA HIS A 6 7.84 -12.10 -6.82
C HIS A 6 6.54 -11.33 -7.08
N LEU A 7 5.99 -10.67 -6.05
CA LEU A 7 4.79 -9.84 -6.19
C LEU A 7 5.01 -8.70 -7.20
N SER A 8 6.12 -7.97 -7.10
CA SER A 8 6.43 -6.86 -8.02
C SER A 8 6.58 -7.34 -9.47
N GLU A 9 7.17 -8.51 -9.70
CA GLU A 9 7.34 -9.09 -11.03
C GLU A 9 5.99 -9.50 -11.63
N GLN A 10 5.14 -10.19 -10.86
CA GLN A 10 3.81 -10.60 -11.32
C GLN A 10 2.90 -9.39 -11.58
N MET A 11 2.95 -8.38 -10.72
CA MET A 11 2.23 -7.12 -10.93
C MET A 11 2.74 -6.41 -12.20
N SER A 12 4.05 -6.29 -12.38
CA SER A 12 4.61 -5.64 -13.57
C SER A 12 4.24 -6.39 -14.85
N ALA A 13 4.24 -7.72 -14.81
CA ALA A 13 3.80 -8.53 -15.94
C ALA A 13 2.30 -8.35 -16.25
N ALA A 14 1.46 -8.22 -15.22
CA ALA A 14 0.02 -7.98 -15.38
C ALA A 14 -0.27 -6.57 -15.94
N PHE A 15 0.42 -5.54 -15.43
CA PHE A 15 0.21 -4.15 -15.81
C PHE A 15 0.90 -3.73 -17.11
N GLY A 16 1.92 -4.48 -17.56
CA GLY A 16 2.70 -4.14 -18.75
C GLY A 16 3.40 -2.78 -18.60
N THR A 17 3.34 -1.95 -19.65
CA THR A 17 3.94 -0.60 -19.64
C THR A 17 2.94 0.51 -19.32
N ARG A 18 1.66 0.18 -19.12
CA ARG A 18 0.59 1.18 -19.01
C ARG A 18 0.50 1.80 -17.62
N PHE A 19 0.80 1.04 -16.58
CA PHE A 19 0.79 1.50 -15.20
C PHE A 19 2.14 1.24 -14.55
N ALA A 20 2.63 2.22 -13.80
CA ALA A 20 3.87 2.09 -13.06
C ALA A 20 3.65 1.22 -11.82
N VAL A 21 4.49 0.21 -11.65
CA VAL A 21 4.57 -0.58 -10.41
C VAL A 21 5.75 -0.05 -9.61
N MET A 22 5.51 0.28 -8.34
CA MET A 22 6.52 0.82 -7.43
C MET A 22 6.58 -0.05 -6.18
N THR A 23 7.80 -0.26 -5.65
CA THR A 23 8.00 -0.84 -4.33
C THR A 23 8.41 0.23 -3.33
N GLY A 24 8.07 0.01 -2.06
CA GLY A 24 8.36 0.96 -1.00
C GLY A 24 7.74 0.58 0.33
N ILE A 25 7.83 1.50 1.27
CA ILE A 25 7.23 1.39 2.60
C ILE A 25 5.79 1.87 2.51
N ASP A 26 4.92 1.05 3.09
CA ASP A 26 3.54 1.40 3.39
C ASP A 26 3.43 1.83 4.85
N ALA A 27 2.62 2.85 5.12
CA ALA A 27 2.21 3.23 6.46
C ALA A 27 0.72 2.96 6.65
N SER A 28 0.34 2.21 7.68
CA SER A 28 -1.06 2.05 8.05
C SER A 28 -1.46 3.04 9.13
N ALA A 29 -2.61 3.67 8.93
CA ALA A 29 -3.21 4.65 9.82
C ALA A 29 -4.45 4.03 10.47
N ASP A 30 -4.70 4.32 11.75
CA ASP A 30 -5.87 3.80 12.48
C ASP A 30 -7.17 4.56 12.19
N SER A 31 -7.07 5.71 11.54
CA SER A 31 -8.16 6.58 11.13
C SER A 31 -7.94 7.13 9.73
N PHE A 32 -9.03 7.19 8.96
CA PHE A 32 -9.01 7.85 7.65
C PHE A 32 -8.80 9.37 7.75
N TYR A 33 -9.04 9.99 8.91
CA TYR A 33 -8.93 11.44 9.08
C TYR A 33 -7.69 11.84 9.86
N SER A 34 -7.73 11.65 11.19
CA SER A 34 -6.72 12.12 12.14
C SER A 34 -5.31 11.63 11.79
N SER A 35 -5.09 10.32 11.80
CA SER A 35 -3.79 9.67 11.49
C SER A 35 -3.42 9.67 10.01
N GLN A 36 -4.25 10.25 9.15
CA GLN A 36 -3.87 10.57 7.77
C GLN A 36 -3.71 12.08 7.53
N GLY A 37 -3.70 12.92 8.56
CA GLY A 37 -3.43 14.36 8.39
C GLY A 37 -4.50 15.07 7.57
N ARG A 38 -5.75 14.58 7.59
CA ARG A 38 -6.89 15.31 7.01
C ARG A 38 -7.42 16.26 8.06
N VAL A 39 -7.22 17.56 7.83
CA VAL A 39 -7.68 18.61 8.74
C VAL A 39 -9.20 18.79 8.60
N ASN A 40 -9.91 18.79 9.72
CA ASN A 40 -11.35 18.99 9.79
C ASN A 40 -11.69 19.96 10.93
N LYS A 41 -12.54 20.96 10.66
CA LYS A 41 -13.00 21.96 11.65
C LYS A 41 -13.79 21.39 12.83
N PHE A 42 -14.29 20.16 12.71
CA PHE A 42 -15.14 19.54 13.74
C PHE A 42 -14.35 18.80 14.82
N PHE A 43 -13.05 18.56 14.60
CA PHE A 43 -12.20 17.78 15.51
C PHE A 43 -10.87 18.49 15.75
N HIS A 44 -10.38 18.44 16.98
CA HIS A 44 -9.07 18.97 17.33
C HIS A 44 -8.02 17.85 17.23
N ASP A 45 -7.71 17.47 15.99
CA ASP A 45 -6.82 16.33 15.71
C ASP A 45 -5.32 16.69 15.83
N TYR A 46 -4.97 17.99 15.78
CA TYR A 46 -3.59 18.50 15.82
C TYR A 46 -2.65 17.77 14.82
N ASN A 47 -3.17 17.50 13.62
CA ASN A 47 -2.55 16.64 12.62
C ASN A 47 -2.03 17.39 11.39
N GLU A 48 -1.96 18.72 11.44
CA GLU A 48 -1.60 19.59 10.32
C GLU A 48 -0.21 19.28 9.76
N GLU A 49 0.75 18.97 10.65
CA GLU A 49 2.13 18.68 10.30
C GLU A 49 2.44 17.19 10.13
N LEU A 50 1.43 16.31 10.25
CA LEU A 50 1.63 14.86 10.29
C LEU A 50 2.31 14.35 9.01
N ILE A 51 1.79 14.74 7.84
CA ILE A 51 2.33 14.26 6.55
C ILE A 51 3.77 14.74 6.35
N GLY A 52 4.05 16.02 6.62
CA GLY A 52 5.41 16.55 6.54
C GLY A 52 6.36 15.89 7.54
N THR A 53 5.86 15.49 8.70
CA THR A 53 6.64 14.75 9.70
C THR A 53 6.98 13.35 9.21
N LEU A 54 6.03 12.62 8.62
CA LEU A 54 6.25 11.29 8.05
C LEU A 54 7.29 11.32 6.91
N GLU A 55 7.23 12.33 6.04
CA GLU A 55 8.18 12.48 4.92
C GLU A 55 9.62 12.77 5.34
N ARG A 56 9.79 13.40 6.51
CA ARG A 56 11.11 13.73 7.08
C ARG A 56 11.57 12.71 8.11
N ALA A 57 10.75 11.72 8.45
CA ALA A 57 11.07 10.76 9.47
C ALA A 57 12.24 9.85 9.02
N PRO A 58 13.29 9.69 9.84
CA PRO A 58 14.39 8.78 9.53
C PRO A 58 13.89 7.35 9.30
N GLY A 59 14.39 6.69 8.26
CA GLY A 59 13.99 5.32 7.91
C GLY A 59 12.72 5.21 7.06
N LEU A 60 12.07 6.34 6.74
CA LEU A 60 10.90 6.40 5.84
C LEU A 60 11.25 7.01 4.46
N GLU A 61 12.52 6.97 4.04
CA GLU A 61 12.97 7.54 2.75
C GLU A 61 12.30 6.87 1.53
N LYS A 62 11.73 5.68 1.73
CA LYS A 62 10.96 4.93 0.72
C LYS A 62 9.46 4.89 1.03
N LEU A 63 8.92 5.77 1.87
CA LEU A 63 7.47 5.87 2.08
C LEU A 63 6.76 6.16 0.74
N ARG A 64 5.79 5.32 0.37
CA ARG A 64 5.06 5.42 -0.90
C ARG A 64 3.55 5.47 -0.74
N SER A 65 3.02 4.83 0.30
CA SER A 65 1.58 4.70 0.51
C SER A 65 1.19 4.91 1.96
N LEU A 66 -0.07 5.29 2.15
CA LEU A 66 -0.71 5.51 3.43
C LEU A 66 -2.13 4.94 3.34
N GLU A 67 -2.36 3.80 3.99
CA GLU A 67 -3.64 3.07 4.02
C GLU A 67 -3.99 2.69 5.46
N MET A 68 -4.77 1.63 5.73
CA MET A 68 -5.30 1.38 7.08
C MET A 68 -5.14 -0.07 7.59
N GLU A 69 -4.62 -1.02 6.81
CA GLU A 69 -4.71 -2.44 7.14
C GLU A 69 -3.37 -3.21 7.05
N THR A 70 -2.49 -2.81 6.13
CA THR A 70 -1.34 -3.62 5.69
C THR A 70 -0.35 -3.93 6.81
N PHE A 71 -0.08 -2.96 7.70
CA PHE A 71 0.77 -3.15 8.86
C PHE A 71 0.26 -4.29 9.75
N HIS A 72 -1.05 -4.33 10.02
CA HIS A 72 -1.61 -5.34 10.92
C HIS A 72 -1.65 -6.72 10.26
N LEU A 73 -1.90 -6.80 8.95
CA LEU A 73 -1.75 -8.04 8.19
C LEU A 73 -0.33 -8.61 8.32
N PHE A 74 0.69 -7.77 8.17
CA PHE A 74 2.09 -8.19 8.29
C PHE A 74 2.46 -8.54 9.73
N ASP A 75 1.92 -7.82 10.71
CA ASP A 75 2.15 -8.11 12.12
C ASP A 75 1.56 -9.47 12.52
N LEU A 76 0.33 -9.77 12.08
CA LEU A 76 -0.31 -11.07 12.30
C LEU A 76 0.41 -12.21 11.59
N ALA A 77 0.88 -11.99 10.36
CA ALA A 77 1.69 -12.99 9.64
C ALA A 77 3.00 -13.28 10.39
N ARG A 78 3.69 -12.23 10.86
CA ARG A 78 4.89 -12.36 11.71
C ARG A 78 4.60 -13.10 13.02
N ALA A 79 3.46 -12.84 13.64
CA ALA A 79 3.04 -13.44 14.89
C ALA A 79 2.42 -14.84 14.73
N SER A 80 2.22 -15.32 13.50
CA SER A 80 1.67 -16.64 13.22
C SER A 80 2.56 -17.72 13.85
N ARG A 81 1.98 -18.55 14.73
CA ARG A 81 2.71 -19.62 15.43
C ARG A 81 3.09 -20.74 14.47
N ALA A 82 4.16 -21.46 14.83
CA ALA A 82 4.87 -22.48 14.05
C ALA A 82 5.50 -21.92 12.77
N ASP A 83 6.84 -21.92 12.69
CA ASP A 83 7.67 -21.72 11.49
C ASP A 83 7.19 -20.68 10.46
N TYR A 84 6.60 -19.56 10.89
CA TYR A 84 5.99 -18.56 10.01
C TYR A 84 4.91 -19.15 9.09
N SER A 85 3.95 -19.87 9.67
CA SER A 85 2.86 -20.57 8.97
C SER A 85 2.04 -19.67 8.05
N ILE A 86 2.07 -18.35 8.25
CA ILE A 86 1.48 -17.36 7.35
C ILE A 86 2.59 -16.48 6.75
N VAL A 87 2.63 -16.44 5.42
CA VAL A 87 3.43 -15.48 4.65
C VAL A 87 2.48 -14.45 4.04
N ALA A 88 2.78 -13.17 4.23
CA ALA A 88 1.97 -12.08 3.70
C ALA A 88 2.79 -11.12 2.83
N ALA A 89 2.12 -10.53 1.85
CA ALA A 89 2.59 -9.41 1.05
C ALA A 89 1.38 -8.52 0.71
N GLY A 90 1.63 -7.25 0.38
CA GLY A 90 0.59 -6.25 0.13
C GLY A 90 0.88 -5.46 -1.13
N ALA A 91 -0.18 -5.08 -1.83
CA ALA A 91 -0.14 -4.15 -2.95
C ALA A 91 -1.36 -3.23 -2.86
N ALA A 92 -1.15 -1.95 -3.11
CA ALA A 92 -2.19 -0.93 -3.05
C ALA A 92 -2.26 -0.17 -4.38
N MET A 93 -3.48 0.20 -4.77
CA MET A 93 -3.71 1.12 -5.89
C MET A 93 -3.69 2.55 -5.38
N VAL A 94 -2.89 3.42 -6.00
CA VAL A 94 -2.81 4.83 -5.61
C VAL A 94 -4.01 5.58 -6.16
N LEU A 95 -5.06 5.74 -5.34
CA LEU A 95 -6.30 6.43 -5.73
C LEU A 95 -6.18 7.96 -5.69
N ALA A 96 -5.37 8.46 -4.76
CA ALA A 96 -5.18 9.89 -4.53
C ALA A 96 -3.72 10.16 -4.15
N ASN A 97 -3.11 11.13 -4.82
CA ASN A 97 -1.82 11.67 -4.41
C ASN A 97 -2.04 12.84 -3.43
N ARG A 98 -1.44 12.77 -2.24
CA ARG A 98 -1.60 13.79 -1.19
C ARG A 98 -1.00 15.15 -1.55
N HIS A 99 0.00 15.19 -2.42
CA HIS A 99 0.61 16.43 -2.93
C HIS A 99 0.00 16.90 -4.25
N GLY A 100 -0.77 16.03 -4.90
CA GLY A 100 -1.32 16.26 -6.22
C GLY A 100 -2.83 16.45 -6.22
N LYS A 101 -3.37 16.85 -7.37
CA LYS A 101 -4.82 16.82 -7.65
C LYS A 101 -5.23 15.55 -8.41
N MET A 102 -4.32 14.59 -8.54
CA MET A 102 -4.59 13.39 -9.31
C MET A 102 -5.54 12.49 -8.53
N VAL A 103 -6.74 12.34 -9.10
CA VAL A 103 -7.75 11.36 -8.71
C VAL A 103 -8.01 10.54 -9.96
N LEU A 104 -7.91 9.22 -9.85
CA LEU A 104 -8.22 8.30 -10.94
C LEU A 104 -9.69 8.44 -11.34
N ASN A 105 -9.97 8.40 -12.64
CA ASN A 105 -11.35 8.32 -13.10
C ASN A 105 -11.90 6.88 -12.93
N ALA A 106 -13.23 6.73 -13.05
CA ALA A 106 -13.89 5.45 -12.80
C ALA A 106 -13.45 4.33 -13.76
N ASP A 107 -13.21 4.64 -15.04
CA ASP A 107 -12.79 3.65 -16.02
C ASP A 107 -11.35 3.18 -15.77
N GLU A 108 -10.47 4.09 -15.37
CA GLU A 108 -9.10 3.76 -15.00
C GLU A 108 -9.05 2.97 -13.70
N LEU A 109 -9.89 3.31 -12.72
CA LEU A 109 -10.03 2.57 -11.47
C LEU A 109 -10.50 1.13 -11.72
N ALA A 110 -11.57 0.94 -12.49
CA ALA A 110 -12.09 -0.39 -12.79
C ALA A 110 -11.05 -1.28 -13.48
N ARG A 111 -10.25 -0.70 -14.39
CA ARG A 111 -9.16 -1.42 -15.05
C ARG A 111 -8.01 -1.73 -14.10
N LEU A 112 -7.62 -0.78 -13.24
CA LEU A 112 -6.58 -1.00 -12.24
C LEU A 112 -6.99 -2.13 -11.29
N GLU A 113 -8.25 -2.17 -10.89
CA GLU A 113 -8.80 -3.22 -10.03
C GLU A 113 -8.76 -4.58 -10.72
N GLU A 114 -9.23 -4.68 -11.96
CA GLU A 114 -9.22 -5.93 -12.73
C GLU A 114 -7.78 -6.46 -12.91
N VAL A 115 -6.87 -5.61 -13.39
CA VAL A 115 -5.49 -6.01 -13.69
C VAL A 115 -4.69 -6.26 -12.41
N GLY A 116 -4.85 -5.43 -11.38
CA GLY A 116 -4.21 -5.59 -10.09
C GLY A 116 -4.69 -6.83 -9.36
N GLY A 117 -6.00 -7.10 -9.37
CA GLY A 117 -6.58 -8.32 -8.82
C GLY A 117 -6.04 -9.57 -9.51
N ARG A 118 -5.94 -9.54 -10.85
CA ARG A 118 -5.32 -10.63 -11.61
C ARG A 118 -3.85 -10.82 -11.24
N GLY A 119 -3.07 -9.75 -11.12
CA GLY A 119 -1.67 -9.79 -10.69
C GLY A 119 -1.50 -10.40 -9.30
N ALA A 120 -2.36 -10.04 -8.34
CA ALA A 120 -2.37 -10.60 -7.00
C ALA A 120 -2.70 -12.11 -7.01
N LEU A 121 -3.73 -12.53 -7.74
CA LEU A 121 -4.10 -13.95 -7.87
C LEU A 121 -3.00 -14.79 -8.52
N LEU A 122 -2.38 -14.27 -9.58
CA LEU A 122 -1.23 -14.92 -10.22
C LEU A 122 -0.04 -15.04 -9.26
N THR A 123 0.21 -14.02 -8.46
CA THR A 123 1.25 -14.07 -7.42
C THR A 123 1.01 -15.19 -6.43
N LEU A 124 -0.21 -15.29 -5.88
CA LEU A 124 -0.57 -16.32 -4.91
C LEU A 124 -0.48 -17.74 -5.47
N THR A 125 -0.97 -17.93 -6.70
CA THR A 125 -1.03 -19.28 -7.33
C THR A 125 0.30 -19.75 -7.91
N SER A 126 1.20 -18.83 -8.26
CA SER A 126 2.55 -19.16 -8.73
C SER A 126 3.59 -19.25 -7.62
N TRP A 127 3.24 -18.82 -6.41
CA TRP A 127 4.13 -18.89 -5.25
C TRP A 127 4.41 -20.34 -4.87
N LYS A 128 5.70 -20.66 -4.68
CA LYS A 128 6.16 -21.94 -4.14
C LYS A 128 6.87 -21.64 -2.82
N ALA A 129 6.28 -22.13 -1.73
CA ALA A 129 6.84 -22.01 -0.38
C ALA A 129 8.14 -22.82 -0.24
#